data_AF-A0A9Q0J379-F1
#
_entry.id   AF-A0A9Q0J379-F1
#
_cell.length_a   1.000
_cell.length_b   1.000
_cell.length_c   1.000
_cell.angle_alpha   90.00
_cell.angle_beta   90.00
_cell.angle_gamma   90.00
#
_symmetry.space_group_name_H-M   'P 1'
#
loop_
_entity.id
_entity.type
_entity.pdbx_description
1 polymer ?
#
loop_
_entity_poly.entity_id
_entity_poly.type
_entity_poly.pdbx_seq_one_letter_code
_entity_poly.pdbx_strand_id
1 'polypeptide(L)'
;MVEAGTGNWWVMEDNLIGGKAHIGYWPNELFGSLDTAATMVQFGGLVYSPPNQLPPTMGSGHFEPPNFLHTSFVANVRFVDSSMYAFEPVDVPIVDHSDKCYQSKYLGNTQGHARFASMFGGPGGASCM
;
A
#
# COMPACT_ATOMS: atom_id res chain seq x y z
N MET A 1 -12.51 -2.49 0.70
CA MET A 1 -13.69 -2.27 1.55
C MET A 1 -14.44 -3.57 1.68
N VAL A 2 -15.13 -3.76 2.80
CA VAL A 2 -16.09 -4.85 2.99
C VAL A 2 -17.46 -4.38 2.52
N GLU A 3 -18.11 -5.16 1.68
CA GLU A 3 -19.47 -4.93 1.21
C GLU A 3 -20.48 -5.20 2.33
N ALA A 4 -21.36 -4.22 2.57
CA ALA A 4 -22.38 -4.33 3.60
C ALA A 4 -23.38 -5.46 3.27
N GLY A 5 -23.66 -6.31 4.26
CA GLY A 5 -24.63 -7.40 4.16
C GLY A 5 -24.06 -8.71 3.63
N THR A 6 -23.00 -8.68 2.80
CA THR A 6 -22.35 -9.88 2.27
C THR A 6 -21.01 -10.18 2.94
N GLY A 7 -20.29 -9.16 3.41
CA GLY A 7 -18.93 -9.35 3.92
C GLY A 7 -17.87 -9.48 2.82
N ASN A 8 -18.26 -9.35 1.54
CA ASN A 8 -17.34 -9.53 0.42
C ASN A 8 -16.34 -8.38 0.32
N TRP A 9 -15.15 -8.68 -0.18
CA TRP A 9 -14.08 -7.72 -0.32
C TRP A 9 -14.02 -7.13 -1.71
N TRP A 10 -13.92 -5.80 -1.76
CA TRP A 10 -13.69 -5.04 -2.98
C TRP A 10 -12.46 -4.17 -2.85
N VAL A 11 -11.64 -4.16 -3.91
CA VAL A 11 -10.65 -3.11 -4.14
C VAL A 11 -11.09 -2.32 -5.37
N MET A 12 -11.20 -1.01 -5.19
CA MET A 12 -11.63 -0.09 -6.24
C MET A 12 -10.67 1.09 -6.31
N GLU A 13 -10.51 1.61 -7.52
CA GLU A 13 -9.82 2.86 -7.78
C GLU A 13 -10.84 3.88 -8.28
N ASP A 14 -10.84 5.07 -7.68
CA ASP A 14 -11.55 6.22 -8.24
C ASP A 14 -10.75 6.70 -9.46
N ASN A 15 -11.31 6.56 -10.65
CA ASN A 15 -10.64 6.98 -11.88
C ASN A 15 -10.68 8.51 -12.04
N LEU A 16 -9.77 9.03 -12.87
CA LEU A 16 -9.58 10.47 -13.09
C LEU A 16 -10.79 11.17 -13.76
N ILE A 17 -11.76 10.42 -14.29
CA ILE A 17 -12.97 10.94 -14.96
C ILE A 17 -14.25 10.73 -14.15
N GLY A 18 -14.13 10.42 -12.84
CA GLY A 18 -15.27 10.34 -11.92
C GLY A 18 -16.02 9.00 -11.91
N GLY A 19 -15.43 7.94 -12.44
CA GLY A 19 -15.92 6.56 -12.34
C GLY A 19 -15.14 5.71 -11.35
N LYS A 20 -15.73 4.62 -10.86
CA LYS A 20 -15.04 3.63 -10.04
C LYS A 20 -14.58 2.46 -10.92
N ALA A 21 -13.29 2.19 -10.95
CA ALA A 21 -12.73 0.99 -11.56
C ALA A 21 -12.63 -0.11 -10.49
N HIS A 22 -13.23 -1.27 -10.75
CA HIS A 22 -13.09 -2.43 -9.86
C HIS A 22 -11.76 -3.11 -10.17
N ILE A 23 -10.82 -3.08 -9.22
CA ILE A 23 -9.53 -3.76 -9.35
C ILE A 23 -9.70 -5.25 -9.02
N GLY A 24 -10.54 -5.57 -8.03
CA GLY A 24 -10.79 -6.96 -7.69
C GLY A 24 -11.93 -7.17 -6.70
N TYR A 25 -12.38 -8.42 -6.67
CA TYR A 25 -13.47 -8.94 -5.86
C TYR A 25 -13.06 -10.26 -5.22
N TRP A 26 -13.33 -10.41 -3.93
CA TRP A 26 -13.07 -11.63 -3.19
C TRP A 26 -14.27 -11.96 -2.29
N PRO A 27 -14.92 -13.12 -2.49
CA PRO A 27 -15.96 -13.60 -1.59
C PRO A 27 -15.46 -13.70 -0.14
N ASN A 28 -16.35 -13.46 0.83
CA ASN A 28 -15.98 -13.48 2.24
C ASN A 28 -15.45 -14.85 2.70
N GLU A 29 -15.88 -15.94 2.05
CA GLU A 29 -15.55 -17.32 2.42
C GLU A 29 -14.07 -17.64 2.17
N LEU A 30 -13.38 -16.79 1.39
CA LEU A 30 -11.93 -16.87 1.21
C LEU A 30 -11.16 -16.39 2.44
N PHE A 31 -11.82 -15.70 3.38
CA PHE A 31 -11.17 -15.10 4.54
C PHE A 31 -11.80 -15.56 5.86
N GLY A 32 -11.06 -16.35 6.64
CA GLY A 32 -11.53 -16.79 7.96
C GLY A 32 -11.61 -15.67 9.01
N SER A 33 -10.79 -14.62 8.89
CA SER A 33 -10.69 -13.54 9.89
C SER A 33 -10.97 -12.14 9.35
N LEU A 34 -11.36 -12.03 8.08
CA LEU A 34 -11.70 -10.76 7.41
C LEU A 34 -13.13 -10.77 6.88
N ASP A 35 -13.95 -11.76 7.24
CA ASP A 35 -15.34 -11.90 6.77
C ASP A 35 -16.26 -10.72 7.16
N THR A 36 -15.93 -10.02 8.25
CA THR A 36 -16.72 -8.92 8.81
C THR A 36 -16.06 -7.56 8.61
N ALA A 37 -14.76 -7.45 8.90
CA ALA A 37 -13.99 -6.21 8.78
C ALA A 37 -12.48 -6.51 8.76
N ALA A 38 -11.67 -5.60 8.22
CA ALA A 38 -10.23 -5.60 8.46
C ALA A 38 -9.93 -5.04 9.85
N THR A 39 -9.07 -5.73 10.59
CA THR A 39 -8.48 -5.22 11.83
C THR A 39 -7.17 -4.45 11.57
N MET A 40 -6.56 -4.66 10.41
CA MET A 40 -5.32 -4.01 9.98
C MET A 40 -5.32 -3.84 8.47
N VAL A 41 -4.82 -2.70 8.00
CA VAL A 41 -4.56 -2.43 6.57
C VAL A 41 -3.10 -2.01 6.42
N GLN A 42 -2.38 -2.65 5.51
CA GLN A 42 -0.99 -2.35 5.18
C GLN A 42 -0.88 -2.06 3.69
N PHE A 43 -0.06 -1.07 3.34
CA PHE A 43 0.21 -0.68 1.95
C PHE A 43 1.65 -0.20 1.88
N GLY A 44 2.34 -0.55 0.80
CA GLY A 44 3.77 -0.29 0.66
C GLY A 44 4.39 -1.21 -0.38
N GLY A 45 5.69 -1.46 -0.24
CA GLY A 45 6.43 -2.40 -1.05
C GLY A 45 6.76 -3.67 -0.28
N LEU A 46 6.64 -4.82 -0.93
CA LEU A 46 7.11 -6.09 -0.41
C LEU A 46 8.07 -6.72 -1.39
N VAL A 47 9.20 -7.20 -0.87
CA VAL A 47 10.22 -7.94 -1.60
C VAL A 47 10.55 -9.20 -0.83
N TYR A 48 10.81 -10.27 -1.57
CA TYR A 48 11.19 -11.55 -1.02
C TYR A 48 12.34 -12.14 -1.84
N SER A 49 13.30 -12.73 -1.13
CA SER A 49 14.39 -13.52 -1.72
C SER A 49 14.61 -14.78 -0.90
N PRO A 50 14.71 -15.96 -1.54
CA PRO A 50 15.14 -17.18 -0.87
C PRO A 50 16.54 -17.04 -0.24
N PRO A 51 16.88 -17.87 0.75
CA PRO A 51 18.25 -17.98 1.24
C PRO A 51 19.24 -18.25 0.10
N ASN A 52 20.40 -17.58 0.13
CA ASN A 52 21.46 -17.65 -0.88
C ASN A 52 21.13 -17.02 -2.25
N GLN A 53 20.06 -16.25 -2.37
CA GLN A 53 19.83 -15.39 -3.52
C GLN A 53 20.03 -13.93 -3.13
N LEU A 54 20.56 -13.14 -4.06
CA LEU A 54 20.63 -11.70 -3.89
C LEU A 54 19.19 -11.14 -3.83
N PRO A 55 18.88 -10.29 -2.83
CA PRO A 55 17.57 -9.65 -2.76
C PRO A 55 17.25 -8.85 -4.03
N PRO A 56 16.00 -8.84 -4.54
CA PRO A 56 15.66 -8.06 -5.72
C PRO A 56 15.63 -6.56 -5.42
N THR A 57 15.66 -5.70 -6.44
CA THR A 57 15.33 -4.28 -6.28
C THR A 57 13.88 -4.11 -5.83
N MET A 58 13.61 -3.16 -4.92
CA MET A 58 12.22 -2.78 -4.60
C MET A 58 11.81 -1.62 -5.49
N GLY A 59 10.75 -1.82 -6.28
CA GLY A 59 10.27 -0.81 -7.22
C GLY A 59 11.30 -0.53 -8.31
N SER A 60 11.68 0.75 -8.47
CA SER A 60 12.72 1.19 -9.40
C SER A 60 14.15 0.87 -8.93
N GLY A 61 14.34 0.43 -7.69
CA GLY A 61 15.67 0.32 -7.07
C GLY A 61 16.17 1.62 -6.41
N HIS A 62 15.49 2.75 -6.62
CA HIS A 62 15.83 4.04 -6.03
C HIS A 62 14.94 4.35 -4.82
N PHE A 63 15.50 5.10 -3.87
CA PHE A 63 14.76 5.67 -2.76
C PHE A 63 15.19 7.13 -2.52
N GLU A 64 14.44 8.05 -3.12
CA GLU A 64 14.75 9.49 -3.16
C GLU A 64 13.50 10.33 -2.83
N PRO A 65 12.82 10.14 -1.68
CA PRO A 65 11.60 10.87 -1.38
C PRO A 65 11.87 12.38 -1.19
N PRO A 66 11.04 13.30 -1.73
CA PRO A 66 9.70 13.09 -2.30
C PRO A 66 9.67 13.00 -3.84
N ASN A 67 10.68 12.41 -4.49
CA ASN A 67 10.72 12.29 -5.95
C ASN A 67 9.76 11.20 -6.47
N PHE A 68 8.56 11.59 -6.87
CA PHE A 68 7.52 10.71 -7.43
C PHE A 68 7.87 10.10 -8.79
N LEU A 69 8.88 10.60 -9.50
CA LEU A 69 9.31 10.03 -10.78
C LEU A 69 10.28 8.86 -10.60
N HIS A 70 11.04 8.85 -9.50
CA HIS A 70 12.10 7.86 -9.28
C HIS A 70 11.79 6.89 -8.14
N THR A 71 10.98 7.29 -7.15
CA THR A 71 10.67 6.43 -6.00
C THR A 71 9.29 5.83 -6.18
N SER A 72 9.15 4.52 -6.00
CA SER A 72 7.84 3.87 -6.03
C SER A 72 6.98 4.34 -4.85
N PHE A 73 5.67 4.48 -5.10
CA PHE A 73 4.75 4.99 -4.09
C PHE A 73 3.34 4.45 -4.27
N VAL A 74 2.59 4.49 -3.18
CA VAL A 74 1.13 4.35 -3.15
C VAL A 74 0.58 5.64 -2.56
N ALA A 75 -0.39 6.28 -3.21
CA ALA A 75 -0.96 7.56 -2.78
C ALA A 75 -2.49 7.58 -2.94
N ASN A 76 -3.13 8.62 -2.38
CA ASN A 76 -4.58 8.79 -2.34
C ASN A 76 -5.33 7.64 -1.66
N VAL A 77 -4.67 6.96 -0.72
CA VAL A 77 -5.28 5.87 0.04
C VAL A 77 -6.41 6.42 0.90
N ARG A 78 -7.55 5.74 0.85
CA ARG A 78 -8.71 5.99 1.69
C ARG A 78 -9.25 4.67 2.21
N PHE A 79 -9.80 4.71 3.41
CA PHE A 79 -10.43 3.56 4.03
C PHE A 79 -11.93 3.76 4.11
N VAL A 80 -12.66 2.66 4.13
CA VAL A 80 -14.12 2.65 4.28
C VAL A 80 -14.43 1.69 5.42
N ASP A 81 -15.16 2.19 6.41
CA ASP A 81 -15.65 1.41 7.54
C ASP A 81 -17.16 1.10 7.38
N SER A 82 -17.80 0.62 8.44
CA SER A 82 -19.22 0.28 8.45
C SER A 82 -20.15 1.46 8.13
N SER A 83 -19.68 2.71 8.22
CA SER A 83 -20.46 3.89 7.83
C SER A 83 -20.59 4.03 6.30
N MET A 84 -19.83 3.24 5.52
CA MET A 84 -19.75 3.31 4.06
C MET A 84 -19.20 4.65 3.52
N TYR A 85 -18.65 5.49 4.39
CA TYR A 85 -17.96 6.71 3.99
C TYR A 85 -16.46 6.49 3.93
N ALA A 86 -15.83 7.06 2.89
CA ALA A 86 -14.38 7.03 2.74
C ALA A 86 -13.74 8.08 3.64
N PHE A 87 -12.76 7.68 4.45
CA PHE A 87 -11.97 8.56 5.30
C PHE A 87 -10.49 8.43 5.01
N GLU A 88 -9.74 9.47 5.38
CA GLU A 88 -8.31 9.56 5.14
C GLU A 88 -7.52 8.88 6.28
N PRO A 89 -6.35 8.28 5.98
CA PRO A 89 -5.46 7.76 7.01
C PRO A 89 -5.07 8.84 8.04
N VAL A 90 -5.08 8.46 9.31
CA VAL A 90 -4.57 9.27 10.44
C VAL A 90 -3.46 8.47 11.12
N ASP A 91 -2.33 9.12 11.43
CA ASP A 91 -1.20 8.55 12.18
C ASP A 91 -0.70 7.19 11.66
N VAL A 92 -0.41 7.10 10.36
CA VAL A 92 0.07 5.86 9.73
C VAL A 92 1.50 5.54 10.20
N PRO A 93 1.71 4.44 10.95
CA PRO A 93 3.06 4.03 11.34
C PRO A 93 3.82 3.50 10.12
N ILE A 94 5.09 3.87 10.03
CA ILE A 94 6.02 3.30 9.05
C ILE A 94 6.64 2.06 9.65
N VAL A 95 6.58 0.94 8.92
CA VAL A 95 7.20 -0.33 9.33
C VAL A 95 8.15 -0.77 8.22
N ASP A 96 9.44 -0.65 8.49
CA ASP A 96 10.51 -1.16 7.63
C ASP A 96 11.13 -2.40 8.27
N HIS A 97 11.13 -3.51 7.54
CA HIS A 97 11.74 -4.77 7.98
C HIS A 97 13.17 -4.97 7.45
N SER A 98 13.78 -3.91 6.93
CA SER A 98 15.16 -3.93 6.44
C SER A 98 15.93 -2.72 6.95
N ASP A 99 16.92 -2.95 7.81
CA ASP A 99 17.64 -1.86 8.47
C ASP A 99 18.54 -1.04 7.51
N LYS A 100 18.78 -1.53 6.28
CA LYS A 100 19.72 -0.90 5.32
C LYS A 100 19.37 -1.02 3.84
N CYS A 101 18.68 -2.08 3.42
CA CYS A 101 18.51 -2.40 1.99
C CYS A 101 17.31 -1.68 1.37
N TYR A 102 16.22 -1.62 2.11
CA TYR A 102 14.96 -1.05 1.67
C TYR A 102 14.50 -0.05 2.70
N GLN A 103 13.86 1.02 2.22
CA GLN A 103 13.39 2.09 3.06
C GLN A 103 11.98 2.46 2.64
N SER A 104 11.20 2.96 3.59
CA SER A 104 9.93 3.60 3.29
C SER A 104 9.77 4.93 4.00
N LYS A 105 8.91 5.78 3.43
CA LYS A 105 8.59 7.09 3.98
C LYS A 105 7.15 7.44 3.71
N TYR A 106 6.41 7.75 4.78
CA TYR A 106 5.11 8.35 4.68
C TYR A 106 5.23 9.87 4.59
N LEU A 107 4.65 10.48 3.56
CA LEU A 107 4.71 11.92 3.34
C LEU A 107 3.54 12.68 3.97
N GLY A 108 2.53 11.98 4.51
CA GLY A 108 1.32 12.62 5.03
C GLY A 108 0.54 13.39 3.96
N ASN A 109 -0.20 14.42 4.37
CA ASN A 109 -0.96 15.26 3.45
C ASN A 109 -0.03 16.25 2.73
N THR A 110 0.48 15.85 1.56
CA THR A 110 1.38 16.65 0.71
C THR A 110 0.68 17.80 -0.04
N GLN A 111 -0.64 17.98 0.11
CA GLN A 111 -1.47 18.93 -0.64
C GLN A 111 -1.23 18.85 -2.17
N GLY A 112 -1.96 17.97 -2.84
CA GLY A 112 -1.86 17.77 -4.29
C GLY A 112 -2.42 16.42 -4.75
N HIS A 113 -2.08 16.01 -5.97
CA HIS A 113 -2.57 14.77 -6.57
C HIS A 113 -2.03 13.49 -5.94
N ALA A 114 -1.00 13.55 -5.10
CA ALA A 114 -0.39 12.39 -4.43
C ALA A 114 -0.37 12.56 -2.89
N ARG A 115 -1.52 12.93 -2.32
CA ARG A 115 -1.70 13.03 -0.86
C ARG A 115 -1.62 11.67 -0.19
N PHE A 116 -1.20 11.65 1.07
CA PHE A 116 -1.02 10.44 1.89
C PHE A 116 -0.12 9.40 1.22
N ALA A 117 0.89 9.87 0.49
CA ALA A 117 1.80 8.99 -0.22
C ALA A 117 2.70 8.23 0.78
N SER A 118 2.69 6.90 0.66
CA SER A 118 3.74 6.03 1.21
C SER A 118 4.70 5.69 0.09
N MET A 119 5.93 6.15 0.22
CA MET A 119 7.01 5.89 -0.72
C MET A 119 7.87 4.75 -0.21
N PHE A 120 8.36 3.91 -1.11
CA PHE A 120 9.18 2.76 -0.77
C PHE A 120 10.12 2.43 -1.93
N GLY A 121 11.28 1.88 -1.60
CA GLY A 121 12.27 1.51 -2.60
C GLY A 121 13.55 1.03 -1.96
N GLY A 122 14.50 0.67 -2.82
CA GLY A 122 15.83 0.27 -2.39
C GLY A 122 16.52 -0.64 -3.40
N PRO A 123 17.86 -0.60 -3.44
CA PRO A 123 18.66 -1.18 -4.50
C PRO A 123 18.64 -2.71 -4.57
N GLY A 124 18.33 -3.42 -3.47
CA GLY A 124 18.53 -4.87 -3.45
C GLY A 124 20.00 -5.25 -3.67
N GLY A 125 20.22 -6.49 -4.07
CA GLY A 125 21.52 -6.98 -4.48
C GLY A 125 22.53 -7.10 -3.34
N ALA A 126 23.82 -7.02 -3.69
CA ALA A 126 24.92 -7.18 -2.74
C ALA A 126 25.00 -6.04 -1.71
N SER A 127 24.35 -4.89 -2.00
CA SER A 127 24.26 -3.77 -1.05
C SER A 127 23.43 -4.06 0.20
N CYS A 128 22.75 -5.21 0.21
CA CYS A 128 21.81 -5.65 1.23
C CYS A 128 22.32 -6.79 2.10
N MET A 129 23.58 -7.20 1.90
CA MET A 129 24.28 -8.23 2.67
C MET A 129 25.26 -7.62 3.67
#